data_AF-A0A511CZ55-F1
#
_entry.id   AF-A0A511CZ55-F1
#
_cell.length_a   1.000
_cell.length_b   1.000
_cell.length_c   1.000
_cell.angle_alpha   90.00
_cell.angle_beta   90.00
_cell.angle_gamma   90.00
#
_symmetry.space_group_name_H-M   'P 1'
#
loop_
_entity.id
_entity.type
_entity.pdbx_description
1 polymer ?
#
loop_
_entity_poly.entity_id
_entity_poly.type
_entity_poly.pdbx_seq_one_letter_code
_entity_poly.pdbx_strand_id
1 'polypeptide(L)'
;MSHAAGGFVRRMRLDPHADTGRYPFTLPVVRALAKAGGLGLDPGVTFLVGENGTGKSTLVEALAVACGFNPEGGSQNFRFATRATGPHWATTWC
;
A
#
# COMPACT_ATOMS: atom_id res chain seq x y z
N MET A 1 19.06 -18.84 7.10
CA MET A 1 18.31 -17.58 7.27
C MET A 1 19.26 -16.45 6.88
N SER A 2 19.19 -15.96 5.64
CA SER A 2 20.15 -14.97 5.13
C SER A 2 19.55 -13.59 5.29
N HIS A 3 20.11 -12.77 6.20
CA HIS A 3 19.90 -11.34 6.20
C HIS A 3 20.38 -10.78 4.86
N ALA A 4 19.48 -10.19 4.07
CA ALA A 4 19.86 -9.53 2.82
C ALA A 4 20.67 -8.27 3.14
N ALA A 5 21.92 -8.25 2.67
CA ALA A 5 22.74 -7.05 2.61
C ALA A 5 22.00 -5.92 1.84
N GLY A 6 22.11 -4.68 2.31
CA GLY A 6 21.30 -3.53 1.91
C GLY A 6 21.21 -3.27 0.39
N GLY A 7 20.10 -3.68 -0.21
CA GLY A 7 19.74 -3.37 -1.59
C GLY A 7 18.60 -2.36 -1.67
N PHE A 8 18.55 -1.57 -2.75
CA PHE A 8 17.44 -0.68 -3.05
C PHE A 8 16.32 -1.44 -3.77
N VAL A 9 15.05 -1.11 -3.47
CA VAL A 9 13.92 -1.61 -4.24
C VAL A 9 13.93 -0.97 -5.62
N ARG A 10 14.03 -1.80 -6.67
CA ARG A 10 14.07 -1.34 -8.08
C ARG A 10 12.75 -1.48 -8.81
N ARG A 11 11.89 -2.37 -8.33
CA ARG A 11 10.60 -2.66 -8.96
C ARG A 11 9.66 -3.26 -7.95
N MET A 12 8.39 -2.88 -8.03
CA MET A 12 7.29 -3.57 -7.36
C MET A 12 6.33 -4.13 -8.40
N ARG A 13 5.81 -5.33 -8.16
CA ARG A 13 4.82 -5.99 -9.01
C ARG A 13 3.92 -6.84 -8.14
N LEU A 14 2.69 -7.06 -8.59
CA LEU A 14 1.80 -8.03 -7.97
C LEU A 14 2.24 -9.44 -8.36
N ASP A 15 2.10 -10.37 -7.43
CA ASP A 15 2.10 -11.79 -7.76
C ASP A 15 0.89 -12.08 -8.66
N PRO A 16 1.08 -12.72 -9.84
CA PRO A 16 0.00 -13.08 -10.75
C PRO A 16 -1.15 -13.88 -10.11
N HIS A 17 -0.89 -14.57 -9.00
CA HIS A 17 -1.88 -15.40 -8.29
C HIS A 17 -2.41 -14.78 -7.00
N ALA A 18 -2.00 -13.55 -6.65
CA ALA A 18 -2.45 -12.90 -5.41
C ALA A 18 -3.89 -12.36 -5.49
N ASP A 19 -4.43 -12.07 -6.68
CA ASP A 19 -5.72 -11.40 -6.81
C ASP A 19 -6.89 -12.28 -6.34
N THR A 20 -7.54 -11.87 -5.26
CA THR A 20 -8.73 -12.53 -4.69
C THR A 20 -10.06 -11.89 -5.12
N GLY A 21 -10.02 -10.84 -5.94
CA GLY A 21 -11.18 -10.03 -6.32
C GLY A 21 -11.77 -9.20 -5.17
N ARG A 22 -11.15 -9.20 -3.99
CA ARG A 22 -11.57 -8.45 -2.80
C ARG A 22 -10.53 -7.40 -2.44
N TYR A 23 -10.82 -6.57 -1.44
CA TYR A 23 -9.82 -5.65 -0.88
C TYR A 23 -8.54 -6.43 -0.50
N PRO A 24 -7.31 -5.92 -0.81
CA PRO A 24 -7.02 -4.63 -1.46
C PRO A 24 -7.01 -4.65 -3.00
N PHE A 25 -7.22 -5.81 -3.65
CA PHE A 25 -7.16 -5.97 -5.11
C PHE A 25 -8.25 -5.21 -5.89
N THR A 26 -9.30 -4.77 -5.21
CA THR A 26 -10.32 -3.92 -5.80
C THR A 26 -9.93 -2.45 -5.87
N LEU A 27 -8.88 -2.01 -5.15
CA LEU A 27 -8.43 -0.62 -5.13
C LEU A 27 -7.94 -0.16 -6.51
N PRO A 28 -8.25 1.08 -6.93
CA PRO A 28 -7.80 1.63 -8.21
C PRO A 28 -6.29 1.49 -8.45
N VAL A 29 -5.46 1.80 -7.45
CA VAL A 29 -4.01 1.73 -7.59
C VAL A 29 -3.48 0.31 -7.79
N VAL A 30 -4.12 -0.70 -7.16
CA VAL A 30 -3.70 -2.10 -7.26
C VAL A 30 -4.07 -2.65 -8.64
N ARG A 31 -5.27 -2.33 -9.14
CA ARG A 31 -5.68 -2.67 -10.50
C ARG A 31 -4.79 -1.99 -11.55
N ALA A 32 -4.41 -0.73 -11.34
CA ALA A 32 -3.50 -0.02 -12.23
C ALA A 32 -2.11 -0.70 -12.26
N LEU A 33 -1.58 -1.08 -11.09
CA LEU A 33 -0.31 -1.79 -10.99
C LEU A 33 -0.33 -3.14 -11.71
N ALA A 34 -1.43 -3.91 -11.57
CA ALA A 34 -1.62 -5.18 -12.27
C ALA A 34 -1.60 -4.99 -13.80
N LYS A 35 -2.37 -4.01 -14.29
CA LYS A 35 -2.45 -3.70 -15.73
C LYS A 35 -1.12 -3.22 -16.30
N ALA A 36 -0.35 -2.46 -15.54
CA ALA A 36 0.98 -1.99 -15.93
C ALA A 36 2.06 -3.10 -15.90
N GLY A 37 1.77 -4.26 -15.29
CA GLY A 37 2.75 -5.33 -15.10
C GLY A 37 3.82 -4.99 -14.04
N GLY A 38 3.55 -4.01 -13.18
CA GLY A 38 4.47 -3.51 -12.15
C GLY A 38 4.92 -2.07 -12.36
N LEU A 39 5.63 -1.54 -11.37
CA LEU A 39 6.18 -0.19 -11.33
C LEU A 39 7.70 -0.27 -11.08
N GLY A 40 8.49 0.35 -11.96
CA GLY A 40 9.91 0.60 -11.72
C GLY A 40 10.12 1.72 -10.70
N LEU A 41 11.09 1.55 -9.81
CA LEU A 41 11.52 2.52 -8.83
C LEU A 41 12.97 2.90 -9.14
N ASP A 42 13.12 3.85 -10.06
CA ASP A 42 14.42 4.41 -10.43
C ASP A 42 15.00 5.24 -9.28
N PRO A 43 16.33 5.47 -9.25
CA PRO A 43 16.94 6.34 -8.26
C PRO A 43 16.25 7.71 -8.20
N GLY A 44 15.86 8.14 -6.99
CA GLY A 44 15.22 9.42 -6.77
C GLY A 44 13.90 9.29 -6.03
N VAL A 45 13.03 10.30 -6.20
CA VAL A 45 11.75 10.40 -5.52
C VAL A 45 10.64 9.92 -6.45
N THR A 46 9.84 8.94 -6.00
CA THR A 46 8.62 8.51 -6.68
C THR A 46 7.40 9.13 -6.01
N PHE A 47 6.60 9.87 -6.76
CA PHE A 47 5.35 10.46 -6.27
C PHE A 47 4.16 9.56 -6.62
N LEU A 48 3.37 9.20 -5.60
CA LEU A 48 2.07 8.54 -5.79
C LEU A 48 0.98 9.58 -5.60
N VAL A 49 0.31 9.96 -6.69
CA VAL A 49 -0.73 11.01 -6.70
C VAL A 49 -2.05 10.45 -7.22
N GLY A 50 -3.16 10.94 -6.69
CA GLY A 50 -4.51 10.51 -7.04
C GLY A 50 -5.52 10.89 -5.97
N GLU A 51 -6.81 10.75 -6.26
CA GLU A 51 -7.91 11.10 -5.36
C GLU A 51 -7.87 10.34 -4.02
N ASN A 52 -8.57 10.85 -3.01
CA ASN A 52 -8.70 10.14 -1.73
C ASN A 52 -9.43 8.80 -1.92
N GLY A 53 -9.03 7.76 -1.18
CA GLY A 53 -9.62 6.42 -1.30
C GLY A 53 -9.13 5.58 -2.48
N THR A 54 -8.24 6.08 -3.34
CA THR A 54 -7.66 5.32 -4.48
C THR A 54 -6.67 4.22 -4.08
N GLY A 55 -6.25 4.17 -2.81
CA GLY A 55 -5.38 3.13 -2.26
C GLY A 55 -3.89 3.48 -2.18
N LYS A 56 -3.49 4.74 -2.39
CA LYS A 56 -2.09 5.17 -2.38
C LYS A 56 -1.33 4.76 -1.11
N SER A 57 -1.89 5.00 0.08
CA SER A 57 -1.29 4.59 1.35
C SER A 57 -1.17 3.07 1.48
N THR A 58 -2.24 2.35 1.10
CA THR A 58 -2.23 0.87 1.07
C THR A 58 -1.13 0.31 0.18
N LEU A 59 -0.82 0.96 -0.94
CA LEU A 59 0.29 0.54 -1.80
C LEU A 59 1.65 0.72 -1.13
N VAL A 60 1.86 1.83 -0.42
CA VAL A 60 3.10 2.10 0.33
C VAL A 60 3.25 1.11 1.49
N GLU A 61 2.19 0.84 2.22
CA GLU A 61 2.16 -0.16 3.29
C GLU A 61 2.50 -1.56 2.76
N ALA A 62 1.86 -1.99 1.66
CA ALA A 62 2.15 -3.28 1.03
C ALA A 62 3.61 -3.38 0.56
N LEU A 63 4.17 -2.28 0.03
CA LEU A 63 5.59 -2.22 -0.33
C LEU A 63 6.49 -2.35 0.91
N ALA A 64 6.16 -1.67 2.01
CA ALA A 64 6.91 -1.77 3.26
C ALA A 64 6.90 -3.20 3.82
N VAL A 65 5.72 -3.84 3.90
CA VAL A 65 5.57 -5.25 4.30
C VAL A 65 6.41 -6.16 3.42
N ALA A 66 6.33 -5.99 2.09
CA ALA A 66 7.06 -6.82 1.14
C ALA A 66 8.58 -6.66 1.26
N CYS A 67 9.06 -5.49 1.70
CA CYS A 67 10.48 -5.25 1.97
C CYS A 67 10.96 -5.80 3.32
N GLY A 68 10.08 -6.42 4.11
CA GLY A 68 10.39 -6.86 5.47
C GLY A 68 10.55 -5.70 6.45
N PHE A 69 10.15 -4.48 6.07
CA PHE A 69 9.95 -3.42 7.04
C PHE A 69 8.71 -3.75 7.85
N ASN A 70 8.72 -3.41 9.13
CA ASN A 70 7.48 -3.41 9.88
C ASN A 70 6.53 -2.44 9.15
N PRO A 71 5.36 -2.88 8.63
CA PRO A 71 4.38 -2.00 7.97
C PRO A 71 4.09 -0.72 8.76
N GLU A 72 4.29 -0.80 10.07
CA GLU A 72 3.90 0.20 11.05
C GLU A 72 5.00 1.19 11.47
N GLY A 73 6.23 1.11 10.93
CA GLY A 73 7.35 2.03 11.20
C GLY A 73 7.18 3.01 12.38
N GLY A 74 7.40 2.55 13.61
CA GLY A 74 7.65 3.38 14.81
C GLY A 74 6.78 4.62 15.04
N SER A 75 5.48 4.46 15.30
CA SER A 75 4.70 5.21 16.31
C SER A 75 3.28 4.63 16.42
N GLN A 76 2.87 4.33 17.66
CA GLN A 76 1.64 3.64 18.04
C GLN A 76 0.34 4.41 17.72
N ASN A 77 -0.12 4.52 16.47
CA ASN A 77 -1.46 5.12 16.32
C ASN A 77 -2.43 4.77 15.20
N PHE A 78 -2.29 3.74 14.36
CA PHE A 78 -3.45 3.37 13.51
C PHE A 78 -3.60 1.86 13.28
N ARG A 79 -4.27 1.20 14.23
CA ARG A 79 -5.07 0.01 13.94
C ARG A 79 -6.37 0.47 13.27
N PHE A 80 -6.61 0.11 12.01
CA PHE A 80 -7.99 -0.04 11.54
C PHE A 80 -8.32 -1.53 11.43
N ALA A 81 -8.70 -2.08 12.58
CA ALA A 81 -9.49 -3.31 12.62
C ALA A 81 -10.96 -2.93 12.43
N THR A 82 -11.59 -3.62 11.47
CA THR A 82 -13.02 -4.00 11.42
C THR A 82 -14.09 -2.90 11.38
N ARG A 83 -14.86 -2.95 10.29
CA ARG A 83 -16.21 -2.40 10.11
C ARG A 83 -17.01 -2.26 11.42
N ALA A 84 -17.26 -1.02 11.83
CA ALA A 84 -18.32 -0.68 12.76
C ALA A 84 -19.49 -0.06 11.97
N THR A 85 -20.63 -0.76 11.95
CA THR A 85 -21.93 -0.20 11.58
C THR A 85 -22.48 0.61 12.76
N GLY A 86 -22.68 1.92 12.59
CA GLY A 86 -23.42 2.76 13.54
C GLY A 86 -23.08 4.25 13.44
N PRO A 87 -24.02 5.18 13.72
CA PRO A 87 -24.22 6.38 12.87
C PRO A 87 -23.74 7.71 13.47
N HIS A 88 -23.68 8.72 12.59
CA HIS A 88 -23.95 10.14 12.86
C HIS A 88 -23.07 10.88 13.88
N TRP A 89 -22.00 11.53 13.41
CA TRP A 89 -21.65 12.91 13.80
C TRP A 89 -20.55 13.49 12.90
N ALA A 90 -20.83 14.70 12.41
CA ALA A 90 -19.90 15.61 11.77
C ALA A 90 -18.78 16.01 12.74
N THR A 91 -17.62 16.44 12.24
CA THR A 91 -17.10 17.83 12.39
C THR A 91 -15.73 17.93 11.70
N THR A 92 -15.64 18.88 10.76
CA THR A 92 -14.50 19.73 10.33
C THR A 92 -13.07 19.18 10.34
N TRP A 93 -12.49 19.12 9.14
CA TRP A 93 -11.04 19.17 8.92
C TRP A 93 -10.65 20.61 8.53
N CYS A 94 -9.67 21.19 9.22
CA CYS A 94 -8.80 22.21 8.62
C CYS A 94 -7.90 21.55 7.57
#